data_AF-A0A9E4JN64-F1
#
_entry.id   AF-A0A9E4JN64-F1
#
_cell.length_a   1.000
_cell.length_b   1.000
_cell.length_c   1.000
_cell.angle_alpha   90.00
_cell.angle_beta   90.00
_cell.angle_gamma   90.00
#
_symmetry.space_group_name_H-M   'P 1'
#
loop_
_entity.id
_entity.type
_entity.pdbx_description
1 polymer ?
#
loop_
_entity_poly.entity_id
_entity_poly.type
_entity_poly.pdbx_seq_one_letter_code
_entity_poly.pdbx_strand_id
1 'polypeptide(L)'
;MSEAESILQATNTAPPISNNQYNFAEHYRGNFTGIERLTPEEVEAAKLQAKELKEQVTLQRGKFSADTDSLESVKRIYKSEESHKRQRLGKILDARDGEIKTGEYLNGKLKPGLHEQNQRLSLSEVKGEALIGRIDQRFQLRREAVNQLKETLYA
;
A
#
# COMPACT_ATOMS: atom_id res chain seq x y z
N MET A 1 5.15 -9.19 48.37
CA MET A 1 3.70 -9.02 48.27
C MET A 1 3.45 -7.64 47.67
N SER A 2 3.10 -7.60 46.39
CA SER A 2 2.91 -6.37 45.62
C SER A 2 1.51 -5.80 45.87
N GLU A 3 1.34 -4.48 45.88
CA GLU A 3 0.03 -3.81 46.05
C GLU A 3 -1.02 -4.30 45.03
N ALA A 4 -0.57 -4.78 43.86
CA ALA A 4 -1.41 -5.41 42.85
C ALA A 4 -2.05 -6.74 43.30
N GLU A 5 -1.40 -7.50 44.17
CA GLU A 5 -1.92 -8.75 44.73
C GLU A 5 -2.99 -8.48 45.80
N SER A 6 -2.87 -7.37 46.53
CA SER A 6 -3.85 -6.93 47.54
C SER A 6 -5.18 -6.51 46.92
N ILE A 7 -5.17 -5.92 45.71
CA ILE A 7 -6.38 -5.45 45.03
C ILE A 7 -7.15 -6.63 44.39
N LEU A 8 -6.45 -7.67 43.94
CA LEU A 8 -7.07 -8.89 43.43
C LEU A 8 -7.68 -9.75 44.55
N GLN A 9 -7.17 -9.65 45.77
CA GLN A 9 -7.70 -10.39 46.92
C GLN A 9 -8.94 -9.72 47.54
N ALA A 10 -9.12 -8.40 47.34
CA ALA A 10 -10.26 -7.63 47.85
C ALA A 10 -11.51 -7.66 46.94
N THR A 11 -11.43 -8.20 45.73
CA THR A 11 -12.54 -8.21 44.76
C THR A 11 -13.34 -9.52 44.70
N ASN A 12 -12.95 -10.53 45.49
CA ASN A 12 -13.61 -11.84 45.50
C ASN A 12 -14.36 -12.16 46.80
N THR A 13 -14.64 -11.15 47.62
CA THR A 13 -15.60 -11.24 48.73
C THR A 13 -17.00 -10.86 48.26
N ALA A 14 -17.47 -11.48 47.18
CA ALA A 14 -18.91 -11.64 47.04
C ALA A 14 -19.35 -12.57 48.18
N PRO A 15 -20.33 -12.19 49.03
CA PRO A 15 -20.87 -13.13 50.01
C PRO A 15 -21.30 -14.39 49.24
N PRO A 16 -21.02 -15.60 49.75
CA PRO A 16 -21.45 -16.81 49.09
C PRO A 16 -22.95 -16.69 48.85
N ILE A 17 -23.37 -16.79 47.58
CA ILE A 17 -24.77 -16.87 47.19
C ILE A 17 -25.37 -17.96 48.09
N SER A 18 -26.24 -17.55 49.01
CA SER A 18 -26.73 -18.38 50.11
C SER A 18 -26.96 -19.82 49.64
N ASN A 19 -26.37 -20.79 50.34
CA ASN A 19 -26.62 -22.23 50.17
C ASN A 19 -28.06 -22.62 50.60
N ASN A 20 -29.04 -21.77 50.33
CA ASN A 20 -30.44 -22.04 50.56
C ASN A 20 -30.90 -23.00 49.46
N GLN A 21 -30.65 -24.30 49.68
CA GLN A 21 -31.40 -25.34 48.99
C GLN A 21 -32.87 -25.17 49.36
N TYR A 22 -33.61 -24.44 48.52
CA TYR A 22 -35.04 -24.23 48.69
C TYR A 22 -35.77 -25.57 48.54
N ASN A 23 -36.06 -26.23 49.66
CA ASN A 23 -36.79 -27.48 49.69
C ASN A 23 -38.30 -27.22 49.68
N PHE A 24 -38.86 -26.93 48.50
CA PHE A 24 -40.28 -26.61 48.32
C PHE A 24 -41.23 -27.64 48.97
N ALA A 25 -40.86 -28.92 49.00
CA ALA A 25 -41.69 -29.99 49.56
C ALA A 25 -41.88 -29.88 51.10
N GLU A 26 -40.88 -29.38 51.82
CA GLU A 26 -40.98 -29.14 53.27
C GLU A 26 -41.80 -27.90 53.60
N HIS A 27 -41.74 -26.87 52.74
CA HIS A 27 -42.52 -25.65 52.89
C HIS A 27 -44.02 -25.90 52.75
N TYR A 28 -44.43 -26.76 51.80
CA TYR A 28 -45.83 -27.20 51.68
C TYR A 28 -46.32 -28.00 52.90
N ARG A 29 -45.40 -28.61 53.67
CA ARG A 29 -45.70 -29.34 54.91
C ARG A 29 -45.64 -28.44 56.16
N GLY A 30 -45.39 -27.14 56.00
CA GLY A 30 -45.38 -26.16 57.08
C GLY A 30 -44.06 -26.08 57.86
N ASN A 31 -42.97 -26.72 57.39
CA ASN A 31 -41.65 -26.59 58.01
C ASN A 31 -40.91 -25.39 57.41
N PHE A 32 -40.74 -24.34 58.21
CA PHE A 32 -40.09 -23.08 57.81
C PHE A 32 -38.80 -22.79 58.58
N THR A 33 -38.26 -23.80 59.29
CA THR A 33 -37.10 -23.65 60.17
C THR A 33 -35.79 -23.35 59.44
N GLY A 34 -35.71 -23.66 58.15
CA GLY A 34 -34.56 -23.33 57.28
C GLY A 34 -34.63 -21.96 56.60
N ILE A 35 -35.67 -21.15 56.84
CA ILE A 35 -35.78 -19.82 56.24
C ILE A 35 -35.11 -18.79 57.15
N GLU A 36 -33.91 -18.36 56.78
CA GLU A 36 -33.32 -17.15 57.34
C GLU A 36 -34.19 -15.95 56.95
N ARG A 37 -34.76 -15.29 57.96
CA ARG A 37 -35.59 -14.10 57.76
C ARG A 37 -34.67 -12.90 57.51
N LEU A 38 -34.64 -12.45 56.26
CA LEU A 38 -33.96 -11.22 55.87
C LEU A 38 -34.56 -10.01 56.60
N THR A 39 -33.69 -9.17 57.13
CA THR A 39 -34.07 -7.90 57.75
C THR A 39 -34.46 -6.89 56.66
N PRO A 40 -35.30 -5.88 56.98
CA PRO A 40 -35.64 -4.82 56.03
C PRO A 40 -34.41 -4.08 55.47
N GLU A 41 -33.35 -3.93 56.28
CA GLU A 41 -32.11 -3.28 55.89
C GLU A 41 -31.35 -4.10 54.82
N GLU A 42 -31.29 -5.41 54.97
CA GLU A 42 -30.67 -6.30 53.98
C GLU A 42 -31.43 -6.29 52.64
N VAL A 43 -32.76 -6.16 52.69
CA VAL A 43 -33.58 -6.05 51.47
C VAL A 43 -33.32 -4.74 50.73
N GLU A 44 -33.22 -3.62 51.45
CA GLU A 44 -32.90 -2.31 50.84
C GLU A 44 -31.47 -2.27 50.31
N ALA A 45 -30.51 -2.84 51.04
CA ALA A 45 -29.13 -2.97 50.57
C ALA A 45 -29.03 -3.84 49.29
N ALA A 46 -29.76 -4.95 49.23
CA ALA A 46 -29.82 -5.81 48.04
C ALA A 46 -30.46 -5.10 46.84
N LYS A 47 -31.52 -4.31 47.06
CA LYS A 47 -32.13 -3.50 45.99
C LYS A 47 -31.16 -2.44 45.45
N LEU A 48 -30.39 -1.80 46.33
CA LEU A 48 -29.43 -0.78 45.96
C LEU A 48 -28.28 -1.38 45.14
N GLN A 49 -27.72 -2.51 45.59
CA GLN A 49 -26.72 -3.28 44.84
C GLN A 49 -27.25 -3.76 43.48
N ALA A 50 -28.48 -4.26 43.42
CA ALA A 50 -29.08 -4.68 42.16
C ALA A 50 -29.24 -3.52 41.17
N LYS A 51 -29.56 -2.32 41.68
CA LYS A 51 -29.65 -1.10 40.85
C LYS A 51 -28.29 -0.67 40.32
N GLU A 52 -27.26 -0.67 41.17
CA GLU A 52 -25.87 -0.36 40.77
C GLU A 52 -25.34 -1.36 39.73
N LEU A 53 -25.55 -2.66 39.94
CA LEU A 53 -25.17 -3.70 38.98
C LEU A 53 -25.83 -3.49 37.61
N LYS A 54 -27.13 -3.15 37.60
CA LYS A 54 -27.86 -2.88 36.36
C LYS A 54 -27.30 -1.66 35.62
N GLU A 55 -26.91 -0.62 36.36
CA GLU A 55 -26.29 0.57 35.80
C GLU A 55 -24.90 0.26 35.23
N GLN A 56 -24.06 -0.49 35.96
CA GLN A 56 -22.75 -0.94 35.46
C GLN A 56 -22.86 -1.80 34.20
N VAL A 57 -23.82 -2.72 34.12
CA VAL A 57 -24.07 -3.53 32.92
C VAL A 57 -24.43 -2.64 31.73
N THR A 58 -25.22 -1.59 31.97
CA THR A 58 -25.63 -0.64 30.93
C THR A 58 -24.42 0.17 30.44
N LEU A 59 -23.60 0.68 31.36
CA LEU A 59 -22.38 1.42 31.04
C LEU A 59 -21.36 0.57 30.29
N GLN A 60 -21.16 -0.69 30.69
CA GLN A 60 -20.27 -1.62 30.00
C GLN A 60 -20.75 -1.89 28.57
N ARG A 61 -22.04 -2.15 28.36
CA ARG A 61 -22.60 -2.32 27.02
C ARG A 61 -22.42 -1.07 26.15
N GLY A 62 -22.63 0.12 26.71
CA GLY A 62 -22.38 1.39 26.02
C GLY A 62 -20.92 1.55 25.60
N LYS A 63 -19.98 1.23 26.51
CA LYS A 63 -18.54 1.24 26.22
C LYS A 63 -18.19 0.26 25.10
N PHE A 64 -18.65 -0.99 25.19
CA PHE A 64 -18.39 -2.00 24.16
C PHE A 64 -18.92 -1.56 22.79
N SER A 65 -20.11 -0.97 22.71
CA SER A 65 -20.66 -0.43 21.46
C SER A 65 -19.78 0.67 20.88
N ALA A 66 -19.34 1.63 21.70
CA ALA A 66 -18.47 2.71 21.25
C ALA A 66 -17.10 2.21 20.79
N ASP A 67 -16.53 1.24 21.51
CA ASP A 67 -15.25 0.61 21.15
C ASP A 67 -15.36 -0.16 19.82
N THR A 68 -16.47 -0.87 19.58
CA THR A 68 -16.71 -1.57 18.31
C THR A 68 -16.91 -0.60 17.14
N ASP A 69 -17.67 0.48 17.33
CA ASP A 69 -17.90 1.49 16.29
C ASP A 69 -16.59 2.21 15.94
N SER A 70 -15.77 2.49 16.94
CA SER A 70 -14.42 3.05 16.76
C SER A 70 -13.53 2.12 15.93
N LEU A 71 -13.48 0.83 16.27
CA LEU A 71 -12.70 -0.17 15.51
C LEU A 71 -13.19 -0.30 14.06
N GLU A 72 -14.51 -0.28 13.84
CA GLU A 72 -15.06 -0.28 12.48
C GLU A 72 -14.66 0.95 11.69
N SER A 73 -14.67 2.13 12.33
CA SER A 73 -14.29 3.38 11.70
C SER A 73 -12.83 3.35 11.22
N VAL A 74 -11.91 2.88 12.08
CA VAL A 74 -10.49 2.72 11.75
C VAL A 74 -10.30 1.74 10.59
N LYS A 75 -11.04 0.62 10.60
CA LYS A 75 -11.01 -0.37 9.51
C LYS A 75 -11.48 0.23 8.18
N ARG A 76 -12.52 1.09 8.19
CA ARG A 76 -13.01 1.78 7.00
C ARG A 76 -11.97 2.77 6.46
N ILE A 77 -11.35 3.56 7.35
CA ILE A 77 -10.28 4.51 6.99
C ILE A 77 -9.11 3.75 6.34
N TYR A 78 -8.64 2.69 6.98
CA TYR A 78 -7.53 1.88 6.46
C TYR A 78 -7.82 1.31 5.06
N LYS A 79 -9.00 0.72 4.85
CA LYS A 79 -9.40 0.19 3.54
C LYS A 79 -9.49 1.28 2.46
N SER A 80 -9.98 2.46 2.83
CA SER A 80 -10.03 3.61 1.93
C SER A 80 -8.62 4.05 1.49
N GLU A 81 -7.69 4.15 2.43
CA GLU A 81 -6.30 4.47 2.13
C GLU A 81 -5.62 3.43 1.24
N GLU A 82 -5.84 2.13 1.49
CA GLU A 82 -5.32 1.07 0.61
C GLU A 82 -5.85 1.20 -0.82
N SER A 83 -7.15 1.47 -0.98
CA SER A 83 -7.77 1.68 -2.29
C SER A 83 -7.12 2.86 -3.02
N HIS A 84 -6.94 4.00 -2.34
CA HIS A 84 -6.28 5.17 -2.92
C HIS A 84 -4.81 4.91 -3.26
N LYS A 85 -4.07 4.16 -2.43
CA LYS A 85 -2.69 3.74 -2.74
C LYS A 85 -2.63 2.87 -4.01
N ARG A 86 -3.54 1.89 -4.15
CA ARG A 86 -3.63 1.05 -5.35
C ARG A 86 -3.96 1.87 -6.61
N GLN A 87 -4.91 2.80 -6.52
CA GLN A 87 -5.24 3.68 -7.65
C GLN A 87 -4.06 4.57 -8.08
N ARG A 88 -3.33 5.13 -7.12
CA ARG A 88 -2.13 5.95 -7.42
C ARG A 88 -1.04 5.12 -8.09
N LEU A 89 -0.80 3.90 -7.60
CA LEU A 89 0.15 2.98 -8.22
C LEU A 89 -0.24 2.61 -9.65
N GLY A 90 -1.52 2.31 -9.89
CA GLY A 90 -2.03 2.04 -11.25
C GLY A 90 -1.73 3.18 -12.23
N LYS A 91 -2.02 4.43 -11.85
CA LYS A 91 -1.72 5.60 -12.70
C LYS A 91 -0.24 5.76 -13.02
N ILE A 92 0.65 5.46 -12.07
CA ILE A 92 2.10 5.54 -12.28
C ILE A 92 2.57 4.47 -13.25
N LEU A 93 2.05 3.24 -13.10
CA LEU A 93 2.37 2.13 -14.00
C LEU A 93 1.87 2.40 -15.41
N ASP A 94 0.62 2.87 -15.56
CA ASP A 94 0.05 3.25 -16.87
C ASP A 94 0.87 4.36 -17.55
N ALA A 95 1.34 5.35 -16.78
CA ALA A 95 2.21 6.41 -17.28
C ALA A 95 3.57 5.88 -17.74
N ARG A 96 4.16 4.94 -17.00
CA ARG A 96 5.42 4.27 -17.39
C ARG A 96 5.26 3.44 -18.66
N ASP A 97 4.16 2.70 -18.79
CA ASP A 97 3.87 1.93 -20.00
C ASP A 97 3.68 2.85 -21.22
N GLY A 98 3.04 4.01 -21.04
CA GLY A 98 2.94 5.04 -22.08
C GLY A 98 4.30 5.61 -22.49
N GLU A 99 5.17 5.88 -21.52
CA GLU A 99 6.55 6.34 -21.76
C GLU A 99 7.38 5.29 -22.53
N ILE A 100 7.28 4.01 -22.16
CA ILE A 100 7.99 2.93 -22.86
C ILE A 100 7.49 2.81 -24.31
N LYS A 101 6.17 2.78 -24.54
CA LYS A 101 5.60 2.68 -25.88
C LYS A 101 5.98 3.86 -26.79
N THR A 102 5.97 5.08 -26.24
CA THR A 102 6.40 6.26 -26.99
C THR A 102 7.89 6.22 -27.29
N GLY A 103 8.73 5.79 -26.34
CA GLY A 103 10.15 5.55 -26.54
C GLY A 103 10.44 4.50 -27.62
N GLU A 104 9.76 3.35 -27.58
CA GLU A 104 9.87 2.29 -28.58
C GLU A 104 9.43 2.77 -29.98
N TYR A 105 8.30 3.49 -30.06
CA TYR A 105 7.81 4.06 -31.31
C TYR A 105 8.81 5.05 -31.93
N LEU A 106 9.34 5.98 -31.12
CA LEU A 106 10.35 6.93 -31.56
C LEU A 106 11.64 6.21 -31.99
N ASN A 107 12.07 5.20 -31.25
CA ASN A 107 13.25 4.41 -31.59
C ASN A 107 13.07 3.67 -32.92
N GLY A 108 11.88 3.11 -33.16
CA GLY A 108 11.50 2.46 -34.41
C GLY A 108 11.44 3.41 -35.61
N LYS A 109 11.21 4.71 -35.40
CA LYS A 109 11.23 5.72 -36.46
C LYS A 109 12.61 6.35 -36.69
N LEU A 110 13.34 6.63 -35.62
CA LEU A 110 14.60 7.36 -35.68
C LEU A 110 15.77 6.48 -36.13
N LYS A 111 15.86 5.22 -35.67
CA LYS A 111 16.96 4.32 -36.04
C LYS A 111 17.02 4.03 -37.56
N PRO A 112 15.91 3.70 -38.24
CA PRO A 112 15.94 3.50 -39.69
C PRO A 112 16.31 4.77 -40.44
N GLY A 113 15.75 5.92 -40.04
CA GLY A 113 16.07 7.21 -40.67
C GLY A 113 17.55 7.58 -40.54
N LEU A 114 18.14 7.37 -39.36
CA LEU A 114 19.58 7.57 -39.16
C LEU A 114 20.42 6.58 -39.98
N HIS A 115 20.01 5.32 -40.08
CA HIS A 115 20.72 4.33 -40.88
C HIS A 115 20.71 4.68 -42.37
N GLU A 116 19.56 5.07 -42.92
CA GLU A 116 19.43 5.50 -44.31
C GLU A 116 20.23 6.78 -44.60
N GLN A 117 20.21 7.76 -43.68
CA GLN A 117 21.01 8.98 -43.81
C GLN A 117 22.51 8.67 -43.83
N ASN A 118 22.98 7.83 -42.91
CA ASN A 118 24.39 7.43 -42.86
C ASN A 118 24.80 6.67 -44.13
N GLN A 119 23.99 5.74 -44.63
CA GLN A 119 24.27 5.07 -45.90
C GLN A 119 24.36 6.05 -47.07
N ARG A 120 23.45 7.03 -47.16
CA ARG A 120 23.46 8.06 -48.20
C ARG A 120 24.70 8.95 -48.11
N LEU A 121 25.11 9.32 -46.90
CA LEU A 121 26.32 10.09 -46.66
C LEU A 121 27.57 9.32 -47.10
N SER A 122 27.71 8.06 -46.70
CA SER A 122 28.83 7.21 -47.13
C SER A 122 28.89 7.05 -48.65
N LEU A 123 27.75 6.85 -49.32
CA LEU A 123 27.71 6.82 -50.79
C LEU A 123 28.11 8.15 -51.42
N SER A 124 27.80 9.28 -50.77
CA SER A 124 28.19 10.61 -51.22
C SER A 124 29.69 10.84 -51.07
N GLU A 125 30.29 10.40 -49.97
CA GLU A 125 31.75 10.47 -49.73
C GLU A 125 32.52 9.69 -50.79
N VAL A 126 32.15 8.43 -51.03
CA VAL A 126 32.78 7.58 -52.07
C VAL A 126 32.68 8.22 -53.46
N LYS A 127 31.53 8.84 -53.79
CA LYS A 127 31.36 9.57 -55.06
C LYS A 127 32.26 10.82 -55.11
N GLY A 128 32.41 11.53 -54.00
CA GLY A 128 33.30 12.68 -53.88
C GLY A 128 34.76 12.30 -54.12
N GLU A 129 35.24 11.25 -53.45
CA GLU A 129 36.59 10.72 -53.63
C GLU A 129 36.85 10.27 -55.08
N ALA A 130 35.88 9.57 -55.68
CA ALA A 130 35.99 9.16 -57.09
C ALA A 130 36.06 10.34 -58.06
N LEU A 131 35.35 11.45 -57.78
CA LEU A 131 35.44 12.67 -58.58
C LEU A 131 36.79 13.36 -58.43
N ILE A 132 37.31 13.46 -57.20
CA ILE A 132 38.64 14.02 -56.92
C ILE A 132 39.72 13.22 -57.66
N GLY A 133 39.68 11.89 -57.58
CA GLY A 133 40.63 11.02 -58.29
C GLY A 133 40.61 11.22 -59.81
N ARG A 134 39.44 11.41 -60.43
CA ARG A 134 39.35 11.74 -61.87
C ARG A 134 39.93 13.10 -62.21
N ILE A 135 39.75 14.08 -61.34
CA ILE A 135 40.31 15.43 -61.52
C ILE A 135 41.85 15.35 -61.44
N ASP A 136 42.38 14.64 -60.46
CA ASP A 136 43.83 14.45 -60.28
C ASP A 136 44.46 13.75 -61.48
N GLN A 137 43.83 12.68 -61.99
CA GLN A 137 44.26 12.01 -63.22
C GLN A 137 44.30 12.97 -64.42
N ARG A 138 43.28 13.82 -64.59
CA ARG A 138 43.27 14.83 -65.66
C ARG A 138 44.40 15.84 -65.50
N PHE A 139 44.70 16.27 -64.27
CA PHE A 139 45.82 17.16 -64.01
C PHE A 139 47.18 16.50 -64.24
N GLN A 140 47.32 15.20 -63.96
CA GLN A 140 48.53 14.44 -64.28
C GLN A 140 48.74 14.35 -65.80
N LEU A 141 47.71 13.93 -66.56
CA LEU A 141 47.77 13.87 -68.02
C LEU A 141 48.10 15.24 -68.65
N ARG A 142 47.51 16.33 -68.12
CA ARG A 142 47.85 17.69 -68.58
C ARG A 142 49.30 18.06 -68.28
N ARG A 143 49.84 17.67 -67.11
CA ARG A 143 51.24 17.91 -66.76
C ARG A 143 52.18 17.13 -67.68
N GLU A 144 51.88 15.87 -67.95
CA GLU A 144 52.64 15.04 -68.89
C GLU A 144 52.65 15.62 -70.30
N ALA A 145 51.47 16.02 -70.82
CA ALA A 145 51.35 16.65 -72.13
C ALA A 145 52.13 17.98 -72.21
N VAL A 146 52.10 18.79 -71.16
CA VAL A 146 52.90 20.03 -71.08
C VAL A 146 54.40 19.73 -71.06
N ASN A 147 54.83 18.69 -70.35
CA ASN A 147 56.24 18.30 -70.33
C ASN A 147 56.71 17.80 -71.69
N GLN A 148 55.90 16.97 -72.37
CA GLN A 148 56.18 16.53 -73.75
C GLN A 148 56.29 17.73 -74.70
N LEU A 149 55.39 18.72 -74.60
CA LEU A 149 55.48 19.94 -75.41
C LEU A 149 56.76 20.73 -75.13
N LYS A 150 57.19 20.84 -73.87
CA LYS A 150 58.45 21.48 -73.50
C LYS A 150 59.64 20.74 -74.10
N GLU A 151 59.68 19.42 -74.00
CA GLU A 151 60.74 18.60 -74.59
C GLU A 151 60.83 18.80 -76.11
N THR A 152 59.69 18.87 -76.81
CA THR A 152 59.67 19.13 -78.26
C THR A 152 60.05 20.56 -78.66
N LEU A 153 59.88 21.55 -77.77
CA LEU A 153 60.22 22.96 -78.01
C LEU A 153 61.69 23.27 -77.70
N TYR A 154 62.33 22.48 -76.85
CA TYR A 154 63.73 22.63 -76.42
C TYR A 154 64.67 21.54 -76.97
N ALA A 155 64.19 20.65 -77.83
CA ALA A 155 64.99 19.72 -78.64
C ALA A 155 65.29 20.33 -80.02
#